data_AF-A0A2D7B4Z5-F1
#
_entry.id   AF-A0A2D7B4Z5-F1
#
_cell.length_a   1.000
_cell.length_b   1.000
_cell.length_c   1.000
_cell.angle_alpha   90.00
_cell.angle_beta   90.00
_cell.angle_gamma   90.00
#
_symmetry.space_group_name_H-M   'P 1'
#
loop_
_entity.id
_entity.type
_entity.pdbx_description
1 polymer ?
#
loop_
_entity_poly.entity_id
_entity_poly.type
_entity_poly.pdbx_seq_one_letter_code
_entity_poly.pdbx_strand_id
1 'polypeptide(L)'
;MPYPIKLNEIEMNMIEACMNRFWQTKVCAFVALCCLVSGISGARAESLYKQDFQSTESGKTPGDFLLLSGKFAVGKASSNHQLTLPGAPLDSHGAIFGPDNDGDLVLSARIRSEQKGRLYPSFGIGLYGLGGHILKVSPAKKSLELFRGRTSVMETPFDWESGKWTHLNLKVSSQNENTWSVQGKAWNEGAIEPKSWQINTTTKLAPTQGKASLWGQPYSGKAIHYDDVLLERPRSAASGHAAPFQLGIQTWTLRNLDFDAVVSFAKKHGIRNLQVIGKHIDPHADWEEIKAKKAILDTNGLRAYTFGVAGTSMDHAFNRRLFEFAKFMGIKVIIVEPRDFAIFDSLEKLVQEFDIRIAIHNHGLTSLYGNPIVVRNIIQHRDERIGVCLDVGWITAAGFDAAKIYRNYKGRVYDIHLKDKTVEVTNQKLVGISAHIGKGDANIKGLVEALTETNFDGVLAVETDSPIFARQPDDFIRSAKGYYESLVNP
;
A
#
# COMPACT_ATOMS: atom_id res chain seq x y z
N MET A 1 3.88 55.79 44.06
CA MET A 1 4.59 56.51 42.99
C MET A 1 6.01 55.96 42.88
N PRO A 2 6.46 55.55 41.70
CA PRO A 2 7.88 55.61 41.37
C PRO A 2 8.12 56.73 40.33
N TYR A 3 9.18 57.52 40.57
CA TYR A 3 9.68 58.54 39.65
C TYR A 3 10.30 57.88 38.39
N PRO A 4 10.32 58.59 37.25
CA PRO A 4 10.62 58.02 35.93
C PRO A 4 12.12 58.09 35.59
N ILE A 5 12.61 57.11 34.85
CA ILE A 5 13.89 57.22 34.14
C ILE A 5 13.59 57.67 32.71
N LYS A 6 14.13 58.83 32.34
CA LYS A 6 14.14 59.40 30.98
C LYS A 6 15.26 58.73 30.17
N LEU A 7 14.94 58.26 28.97
CA LEU A 7 15.92 57.86 27.96
C LEU A 7 16.06 59.00 26.94
N ASN A 8 17.29 59.27 26.48
CA ASN A 8 17.60 60.40 25.60
C ASN A 8 17.42 60.04 24.10
N GLU A 9 17.21 61.05 23.26
CA GLU A 9 16.77 60.98 21.84
C GLU A 9 17.57 60.05 20.91
N ILE A 10 18.79 59.65 21.28
CA ILE A 10 19.64 58.76 20.45
C ILE A 10 19.18 57.29 20.56
N GLU A 11 18.62 56.87 21.70
CA GLU A 11 18.05 55.51 21.86
C GLU A 11 16.64 55.38 21.25
N MET A 12 15.92 56.49 21.12
CA MET A 12 14.60 56.53 20.50
C MET A 12 14.67 56.36 18.97
N ASN A 13 15.72 56.91 18.34
CA ASN A 13 15.94 56.79 16.89
C ASN A 13 16.44 55.40 16.44
N MET A 14 17.03 54.60 17.33
CA MET A 14 17.44 53.21 17.03
C MET A 14 16.26 52.23 17.07
N ILE A 15 15.23 52.53 17.87
CA ILE A 15 14.01 51.71 17.94
C ILE A 15 13.08 52.00 16.75
N GLU A 16 12.96 53.25 16.30
CA GLU A 16 12.22 53.59 15.07
C GLU A 16 12.88 53.04 13.79
N ALA A 17 14.22 53.01 13.72
CA ALA A 17 14.93 52.43 12.58
C ALA A 17 14.81 50.90 12.50
N CYS A 18 14.68 50.21 13.64
CA CYS A 18 14.44 48.77 13.69
C CYS A 18 12.97 48.41 13.43
N MET A 19 12.02 49.27 13.81
CA MET A 19 10.59 49.07 13.56
C MET A 19 10.18 49.32 12.09
N ASN A 20 10.86 50.23 11.38
CA ASN A 20 10.57 50.50 9.96
C ASN A 20 11.15 49.45 8.97
N ARG A 21 12.13 48.63 9.39
CA ARG A 21 12.54 47.42 8.63
C ARG A 21 11.68 46.19 8.92
N PHE A 22 10.84 46.24 9.95
CA PHE A 22 9.88 45.19 10.29
C PHE A 22 8.51 45.37 9.62
N TRP A 23 8.26 46.54 8.99
CA TRP A 23 6.99 46.92 8.36
C TRP A 23 7.00 47.03 6.83
N GLN A 24 8.13 46.75 6.16
CA GLN A 24 8.18 46.63 4.68
C GLN A 24 8.29 45.19 4.16
N THR A 25 8.44 44.19 5.02
CA THR A 25 8.43 42.75 4.64
C THR A 25 7.09 42.06 4.90
N LYS A 26 6.06 42.77 5.38
CA LYS A 26 4.71 42.21 5.66
C LYS A 26 3.60 42.63 4.70
N VAL A 27 3.91 43.29 3.59
CA VAL A 27 2.91 43.61 2.53
C VAL A 27 2.99 42.64 1.33
N CYS A 28 3.95 41.71 1.29
CA CYS A 28 3.94 40.58 0.33
C CYS A 28 3.37 39.27 0.92
N ALA A 29 2.85 39.29 2.14
CA ALA A 29 2.33 38.10 2.84
C ALA A 29 0.80 38.07 3.01
N PHE A 30 0.06 38.95 2.31
CA PHE A 30 -1.41 39.07 2.43
C PHE A 30 -2.19 38.65 1.18
N VAL A 31 -1.56 37.89 0.27
CA VAL A 31 -2.24 37.21 -0.87
C VAL A 31 -2.03 35.68 -0.86
N ALA A 32 -1.36 35.12 0.16
CA ALA A 32 -1.12 33.68 0.26
C ALA A 32 -1.49 33.09 1.63
N LEU A 33 -2.55 33.60 2.26
CA LEU A 33 -3.05 33.07 3.54
C LEU A 33 -4.58 32.87 3.51
N CYS A 34 -5.06 32.12 2.51
CA CYS A 34 -6.40 31.52 2.49
C CYS A 34 -6.40 30.05 2.01
N CYS A 35 -5.26 29.35 2.06
CA CYS A 35 -5.16 27.92 1.70
C CYS A 35 -4.26 27.15 2.68
N LEU A 36 -4.54 27.24 3.97
CA LEU A 36 -4.10 26.24 4.95
C LEU A 36 -5.31 25.82 5.79
N VAL A 37 -6.35 25.37 5.10
CA VAL A 37 -7.18 24.31 5.68
C VAL A 37 -6.24 23.13 5.77
N SER A 38 -5.96 22.70 7.00
CA SER A 38 -5.29 21.43 7.30
C SER A 38 -5.87 20.37 6.38
N GLY A 39 -5.12 20.02 5.34
CA GLY A 39 -5.40 18.86 4.53
C GLY A 39 -5.27 17.67 5.45
N ILE A 40 -6.39 17.24 6.01
CA ILE A 40 -6.62 15.82 6.27
C ILE A 40 -6.37 15.20 4.90
N SER A 41 -5.15 14.72 4.67
CA SER A 41 -4.84 13.87 3.53
C SER A 41 -5.62 12.59 3.79
N GLY A 42 -6.91 12.62 3.44
CA GLY A 42 -7.73 11.44 3.34
C GLY A 42 -6.95 10.46 2.49
N ALA A 43 -6.72 9.27 3.05
CA ALA A 43 -6.12 8.13 2.40
C ALA A 43 -6.68 7.98 0.98
N ARG A 44 -5.94 8.47 -0.03
CA ARG A 44 -6.40 8.40 -1.43
C ARG A 44 -6.19 6.98 -1.94
N ALA A 45 -7.21 6.44 -2.60
CA ALA A 45 -7.16 5.13 -3.28
C ALA A 45 -6.09 5.15 -4.40
N GLU A 46 -5.54 3.97 -4.70
CA GLU A 46 -4.61 3.82 -5.83
C GLU A 46 -5.41 3.80 -7.14
N SER A 47 -5.11 4.71 -8.05
CA SER A 47 -5.72 4.78 -9.38
C SER A 47 -5.08 3.75 -10.30
N LEU A 48 -5.80 2.66 -10.58
CA LEU A 48 -5.33 1.57 -11.44
C LEU A 48 -5.56 1.86 -12.93
N TYR A 49 -6.64 2.55 -13.24
CA TYR A 49 -6.98 2.92 -14.62
C TYR A 49 -7.91 4.13 -14.64
N LYS A 50 -7.69 5.04 -15.59
CA LYS A 50 -8.52 6.23 -15.80
C LYS A 50 -8.72 6.47 -17.29
N GLN A 51 -9.96 6.81 -17.67
CA GLN A 51 -10.29 7.20 -19.04
C GLN A 51 -11.37 8.29 -19.04
N ASP A 52 -10.99 9.46 -19.55
CA ASP A 52 -11.87 10.60 -19.83
C ASP A 52 -12.11 10.79 -21.34
N PHE A 53 -11.57 9.89 -22.16
CA PHE A 53 -11.70 9.82 -23.62
C PHE A 53 -11.15 11.02 -24.40
N GLN A 54 -10.57 12.03 -23.74
CA GLN A 54 -10.13 13.27 -24.41
C GLN A 54 -8.99 13.03 -25.38
N SER A 55 -8.08 12.10 -25.06
CA SER A 55 -6.93 11.75 -25.90
C SER A 55 -7.25 10.78 -27.04
N THR A 56 -8.45 10.20 -27.07
CA THR A 56 -8.83 9.21 -28.09
C THR A 56 -9.41 9.91 -29.33
N GLU A 57 -8.96 9.49 -30.51
CA GLU A 57 -9.46 10.03 -31.78
C GLU A 57 -10.95 9.73 -31.98
N SER A 58 -11.68 10.71 -32.53
CA SER A 58 -13.10 10.53 -32.83
C SER A 58 -13.33 9.40 -33.84
N GLY A 59 -14.35 8.58 -33.58
CA GLY A 59 -14.66 7.40 -34.37
C GLY A 59 -13.81 6.17 -34.02
N LYS A 60 -12.86 6.29 -33.09
CA LYS A 60 -12.04 5.17 -32.60
C LYS A 60 -12.49 4.71 -31.21
N THR A 61 -12.18 3.46 -30.91
CA THR A 61 -12.22 2.89 -29.56
C THR A 61 -10.82 3.07 -28.94
N PRO A 62 -10.68 3.35 -27.64
CA PRO A 62 -9.36 3.33 -26.99
C PRO A 62 -8.65 1.99 -27.19
N GLY A 63 -7.34 2.00 -27.37
CA GLY A 63 -6.57 0.82 -27.81
C GLY A 63 -6.50 -0.32 -26.78
N ASP A 64 -6.79 -0.04 -25.52
CA ASP A 64 -6.80 -1.01 -24.42
C ASP A 64 -8.20 -1.60 -24.15
N PHE A 65 -9.20 -1.22 -24.93
CA PHE A 65 -10.54 -1.81 -24.90
C PHE A 65 -10.60 -3.04 -25.81
N LEU A 66 -11.18 -4.11 -25.28
CA LEU A 66 -11.63 -5.26 -26.06
C LEU A 66 -13.17 -5.24 -26.12
N LEU A 67 -13.71 -5.09 -27.33
CA LEU A 67 -15.14 -5.13 -27.57
C LEU A 67 -15.63 -6.57 -27.54
N LEU A 68 -16.54 -6.89 -26.62
CA LEU A 68 -17.21 -8.18 -26.57
C LEU A 68 -18.30 -8.26 -27.65
N SER A 69 -19.05 -7.17 -27.80
CA SER A 69 -20.00 -6.93 -28.88
C SER A 69 -20.35 -5.43 -28.96
N GLY A 70 -21.03 -5.02 -30.03
CA GLY A 70 -21.38 -3.61 -30.24
C GLY A 70 -20.25 -2.78 -30.85
N LYS A 71 -20.55 -1.55 -31.25
CA LYS A 71 -19.62 -0.64 -31.96
C LYS A 71 -19.28 0.58 -31.11
N PHE A 72 -18.62 0.36 -29.97
CA PHE A 72 -18.22 1.45 -29.08
C PHE A 72 -17.16 2.33 -29.75
N ALA A 73 -17.41 3.63 -29.85
CA ALA A 73 -16.45 4.58 -30.42
C ALA A 73 -16.58 5.96 -29.76
N VAL A 74 -15.49 6.72 -29.72
CA VAL A 74 -15.48 8.07 -29.16
C VAL A 74 -16.18 9.04 -30.11
N GLY A 75 -17.28 9.64 -29.64
CA GLY A 75 -18.06 10.60 -30.40
C GLY A 75 -17.63 12.05 -30.12
N LYS A 76 -17.75 12.94 -31.13
CA LYS A 76 -17.65 14.38 -30.93
C LYS A 76 -18.99 14.95 -30.46
N ALA A 77 -19.13 15.26 -29.18
CA ALA A 77 -20.20 16.11 -28.68
C ALA A 77 -19.61 17.49 -28.35
N SER A 78 -19.62 18.41 -29.33
CA SER A 78 -19.39 19.88 -29.27
C SER A 78 -18.23 20.50 -28.44
N SER A 79 -17.48 19.74 -27.65
CA SER A 79 -16.24 20.11 -26.93
C SER A 79 -15.74 19.00 -25.98
N ASN A 80 -16.52 17.95 -25.71
CA ASN A 80 -16.14 16.86 -24.81
C ASN A 80 -16.17 15.52 -25.55
N HIS A 81 -15.05 14.78 -25.54
CA HIS A 81 -15.02 13.41 -26.06
C HIS A 81 -15.66 12.45 -25.05
N GLN A 82 -16.49 11.54 -25.55
CA GLN A 82 -17.13 10.50 -24.72
C GLN A 82 -17.29 9.22 -25.53
N LEU A 83 -17.18 8.07 -24.85
CA LEU A 83 -17.41 6.78 -25.50
C LEU A 83 -18.90 6.60 -25.79
N THR A 84 -19.23 6.18 -26.99
CA THR A 84 -20.61 6.03 -27.46
C THR A 84 -20.85 4.61 -27.94
N LEU A 85 -21.87 3.96 -27.37
CA LEU A 85 -22.53 2.79 -27.94
C LEU A 85 -23.73 3.27 -28.78
N PRO A 86 -23.78 2.97 -30.08
CA PRO A 86 -24.90 3.37 -30.94
C PRO A 86 -26.25 2.81 -30.48
N GLY A 87 -27.34 3.48 -30.88
CA GLY A 87 -28.72 3.05 -30.59
C GLY A 87 -29.18 1.77 -31.30
N ALA A 88 -28.31 1.14 -32.09
CA ALA A 88 -28.56 -0.09 -32.83
C ALA A 88 -27.24 -0.87 -33.03
N PRO A 89 -27.27 -2.22 -33.10
CA PRO A 89 -28.46 -3.07 -32.97
C PRO A 89 -29.05 -3.09 -31.56
N LEU A 90 -30.30 -3.54 -31.44
CA LEU A 90 -31.02 -3.65 -30.17
C LEU A 90 -30.66 -4.97 -29.48
N ASP A 91 -29.47 -5.04 -28.91
CA ASP A 91 -28.95 -6.24 -28.24
C ASP A 91 -28.16 -5.85 -26.97
N SER A 92 -27.64 -6.84 -26.25
CA SER A 92 -26.76 -6.66 -25.11
C SER A 92 -25.30 -6.52 -25.58
N HIS A 93 -24.75 -5.33 -25.31
CA HIS A 93 -23.40 -4.96 -25.70
C HIS A 93 -22.49 -4.76 -24.50
N GLY A 94 -21.21 -5.08 -24.69
CA GLY A 94 -20.20 -4.96 -23.64
C GLY A 94 -18.81 -4.71 -24.20
N ALA A 95 -18.02 -3.99 -23.43
CA ALA A 95 -16.59 -3.81 -23.66
C ALA A 95 -15.84 -4.02 -22.35
N ILE A 96 -14.69 -4.68 -22.41
CA ILE A 96 -13.76 -4.81 -21.28
C ILE A 96 -12.53 -3.94 -21.51
N PHE A 97 -11.91 -3.42 -20.46
CA PHE A 97 -10.83 -2.43 -20.58
C PHE A 97 -9.86 -2.50 -19.40
N GLY A 98 -8.72 -1.83 -19.55
CA GLY A 98 -7.69 -1.76 -18.51
C GLY A 98 -6.97 -3.10 -18.24
N PRO A 99 -6.15 -3.15 -17.18
CA PRO A 99 -5.43 -4.37 -16.81
C PRO A 99 -6.36 -5.44 -16.21
N ASP A 100 -5.89 -6.69 -16.20
CA ASP A 100 -6.53 -7.72 -15.36
C ASP A 100 -6.23 -7.42 -13.90
N ASN A 101 -7.27 -7.47 -13.07
CA ASN A 101 -7.16 -7.17 -11.65
C ASN A 101 -7.77 -8.29 -10.81
N ASP A 102 -7.25 -8.41 -9.61
CA ASP A 102 -7.76 -9.22 -8.52
C ASP A 102 -7.89 -8.36 -7.26
N GLY A 103 -8.36 -8.98 -6.18
CA GLY A 103 -8.44 -8.31 -4.89
C GLY A 103 -9.56 -7.26 -4.83
N ASP A 104 -9.39 -6.29 -3.93
CA ASP A 104 -10.36 -5.22 -3.71
C ASP A 104 -10.32 -4.21 -4.86
N LEU A 105 -11.50 -3.87 -5.40
CA LEU A 105 -11.64 -2.94 -6.51
C LEU A 105 -12.86 -2.04 -6.34
N VAL A 106 -12.74 -0.82 -6.82
CA VAL A 106 -13.83 0.16 -6.99
C VAL A 106 -13.81 0.61 -8.44
N LEU A 107 -14.94 0.48 -9.13
CA LEU A 107 -15.15 1.03 -10.45
C LEU A 107 -16.23 2.10 -10.39
N SER A 108 -15.92 3.25 -11.00
CA SER A 108 -16.87 4.34 -11.20
C SER A 108 -16.89 4.79 -12.66
N ALA A 109 -18.06 5.25 -13.09
CA ALA A 109 -18.28 5.88 -14.39
C ALA A 109 -19.57 6.72 -14.34
N ARG A 110 -19.71 7.67 -15.26
CA ARG A 110 -21.00 8.29 -15.57
C ARG A 110 -21.52 7.80 -16.91
N ILE A 111 -22.82 7.54 -16.98
CA ILE A 111 -23.50 6.99 -18.15
C ILE A 111 -24.74 7.82 -18.47
N ARG A 112 -24.95 8.16 -19.74
CA ARG A 112 -26.11 8.94 -20.21
C ARG A 112 -26.79 8.24 -21.37
N SER A 113 -28.13 8.21 -21.35
CA SER A 113 -28.96 7.73 -22.46
C SER A 113 -30.32 8.43 -22.42
N GLU A 114 -31.20 8.13 -23.37
CA GLU A 114 -32.56 8.65 -23.47
C GLU A 114 -33.58 7.52 -23.62
N GLN A 115 -34.78 7.71 -23.06
CA GLN A 115 -35.94 6.89 -23.38
C GLN A 115 -36.58 7.35 -24.70
N LYS A 116 -37.35 6.46 -25.32
CA LYS A 116 -38.19 6.78 -26.47
C LYS A 116 -39.60 6.24 -26.23
N GLY A 117 -40.54 7.11 -25.86
CA GLY A 117 -41.88 6.67 -25.46
C GLY A 117 -41.80 5.72 -24.25
N ARG A 118 -42.27 4.48 -24.42
CA ARG A 118 -42.21 3.41 -23.40
C ARG A 118 -41.00 2.48 -23.56
N LEU A 119 -40.07 2.81 -24.46
CA LEU A 119 -38.85 2.04 -24.67
C LEU A 119 -37.71 2.66 -23.86
N TYR A 120 -37.02 1.83 -23.10
CA TYR A 120 -35.99 2.24 -22.16
C TYR A 120 -34.66 1.58 -22.50
N PRO A 121 -33.53 2.28 -22.34
CA PRO A 121 -32.21 1.66 -22.36
C PRO A 121 -31.96 0.90 -21.06
N SER A 122 -30.97 0.01 -21.03
CA SER A 122 -30.34 -0.46 -19.78
C SER A 122 -28.82 -0.35 -19.92
N PHE A 123 -28.11 -0.04 -18.84
CA PHE A 123 -26.67 0.18 -18.89
C PHE A 123 -26.02 -0.05 -17.53
N GLY A 124 -24.71 -0.29 -17.52
CA GLY A 124 -24.03 -0.61 -16.28
C GLY A 124 -22.51 -0.67 -16.39
N ILE A 125 -21.90 -0.96 -15.26
CA ILE A 125 -20.45 -1.16 -15.08
C ILE A 125 -20.21 -2.51 -14.41
N GLY A 126 -19.07 -3.15 -14.66
CA GLY A 126 -18.75 -4.43 -14.05
C GLY A 126 -17.28 -4.65 -13.74
N LEU A 127 -17.03 -5.51 -12.77
CA LEU A 127 -15.70 -5.91 -12.30
C LEU A 127 -15.49 -7.42 -12.49
N TYR A 128 -14.25 -7.83 -12.73
CA TYR A 128 -13.81 -9.24 -12.83
C TYR A 128 -14.33 -10.01 -14.06
N GLY A 129 -14.46 -9.32 -15.20
CA GLY A 129 -14.82 -9.92 -16.48
C GLY A 129 -16.24 -10.50 -16.55
N LEU A 130 -16.47 -11.40 -17.51
CA LEU A 130 -17.81 -11.95 -17.84
C LEU A 130 -18.47 -12.75 -16.71
N GLY A 131 -17.68 -13.37 -15.84
CA GLY A 131 -18.16 -14.14 -14.68
C GLY A 131 -18.30 -13.31 -13.40
N GLY A 132 -17.91 -12.04 -13.45
CA GLY A 132 -17.83 -11.15 -12.30
C GLY A 132 -19.16 -10.49 -11.94
N HIS A 133 -19.07 -9.29 -11.36
CA HIS A 133 -20.21 -8.54 -10.85
C HIS A 133 -20.54 -7.37 -11.78
N ILE A 134 -21.82 -7.17 -12.08
CA ILE A 134 -22.30 -6.08 -12.94
C ILE A 134 -23.37 -5.28 -12.18
N LEU A 135 -23.12 -4.00 -11.98
CA LEU A 135 -24.11 -3.05 -11.47
C LEU A 135 -24.81 -2.39 -12.65
N LYS A 136 -26.13 -2.58 -12.77
CA LYS A 136 -26.91 -2.18 -13.93
C LYS A 136 -28.12 -1.34 -13.52
N VAL A 137 -28.31 -0.21 -14.20
CA VAL A 137 -29.53 0.59 -14.12
C VAL A 137 -30.55 0.03 -15.12
N SER A 138 -31.75 -0.26 -14.63
CA SER A 138 -32.87 -0.81 -15.40
C SER A 138 -34.11 0.09 -15.30
N PRO A 139 -34.17 1.17 -16.09
CA PRO A 139 -35.27 2.13 -16.05
C PRO A 139 -36.65 1.53 -16.32
N ALA A 140 -36.76 0.52 -17.20
CA ALA A 140 -38.01 -0.19 -17.44
C ALA A 140 -38.58 -0.87 -16.18
N LYS A 141 -37.69 -1.28 -15.27
CA LYS A 141 -38.04 -1.89 -13.97
C LYS A 141 -38.05 -0.88 -12.82
N LYS A 142 -37.63 0.37 -13.05
CA LYS A 142 -37.34 1.37 -12.01
C LYS A 142 -36.40 0.84 -10.93
N SER A 143 -35.34 0.14 -11.33
CA SER A 143 -34.42 -0.49 -10.39
C SER A 143 -32.95 -0.31 -10.75
N LEU A 144 -32.12 -0.34 -9.70
CA LEU A 144 -30.69 -0.60 -9.74
C LEU A 144 -30.50 -2.08 -9.37
N GLU A 145 -29.87 -2.84 -10.26
CA GLU A 145 -29.71 -4.29 -10.15
C GLU A 145 -28.23 -4.67 -10.07
N LEU A 146 -27.91 -5.66 -9.24
CA LEU A 146 -26.62 -6.33 -9.20
C LEU A 146 -26.75 -7.71 -9.82
N PHE A 147 -25.90 -7.98 -10.81
CA PHE A 147 -25.79 -9.27 -11.46
C PHE A 147 -24.47 -9.95 -11.12
N ARG A 148 -24.49 -11.28 -11.12
CA ARG A 148 -23.29 -12.12 -11.23
C ARG A 148 -23.40 -12.95 -12.51
N GLY A 149 -22.49 -12.70 -13.45
CA GLY A 149 -22.67 -13.18 -14.83
C GLY A 149 -24.02 -12.72 -15.40
N ARG A 150 -24.94 -13.66 -15.65
CA ARG A 150 -26.29 -13.38 -16.19
C ARG A 150 -27.42 -13.39 -15.14
N THR A 151 -27.11 -13.72 -13.90
CA THR A 151 -28.12 -13.90 -12.85
C THR A 151 -28.22 -12.65 -11.99
N SER A 152 -29.42 -12.10 -11.82
CA SER A 152 -29.67 -11.02 -10.85
C SER A 152 -29.56 -11.59 -9.44
N VAL A 153 -28.75 -10.96 -8.59
CA VAL A 153 -28.49 -11.40 -7.22
C VAL A 153 -29.03 -10.42 -6.17
N MET A 154 -29.27 -9.17 -6.54
CA MET A 154 -29.87 -8.16 -5.68
C MET A 154 -30.45 -7.03 -6.53
N GLU A 155 -31.54 -6.42 -6.08
CA GLU A 155 -32.10 -5.22 -6.71
C GLU A 155 -32.64 -4.26 -5.65
N THR A 156 -32.71 -2.98 -6.01
CA THR A 156 -33.29 -1.93 -5.17
C THR A 156 -33.94 -0.87 -6.06
N PRO A 157 -35.01 -0.18 -5.62
CA PRO A 157 -35.65 0.87 -6.40
C PRO A 157 -34.67 1.98 -6.81
N PHE A 158 -34.78 2.43 -8.06
CA PHE A 158 -34.02 3.55 -8.58
C PHE A 158 -34.79 4.25 -9.72
N ASP A 159 -35.15 5.51 -9.50
CA ASP A 159 -35.82 6.35 -10.50
C ASP A 159 -34.78 7.07 -11.38
N TRP A 160 -34.57 6.53 -12.58
CA TRP A 160 -33.65 7.10 -13.55
C TRP A 160 -34.24 8.28 -14.32
N GLU A 161 -33.41 9.29 -14.60
CA GLU A 161 -33.79 10.48 -15.37
C GLU A 161 -33.25 10.44 -16.81
N SER A 162 -34.17 10.38 -17.78
CA SER A 162 -33.83 10.36 -19.21
C SER A 162 -33.09 11.62 -19.65
N GLY A 163 -32.01 11.44 -20.42
CA GLY A 163 -31.21 12.53 -21.00
C GLY A 163 -30.16 13.13 -20.07
N LYS A 164 -30.13 12.75 -18.79
CA LYS A 164 -29.13 13.20 -17.81
C LYS A 164 -28.04 12.16 -17.59
N TRP A 165 -26.89 12.62 -17.11
CA TRP A 165 -25.86 11.70 -16.63
C TRP A 165 -26.33 10.96 -15.38
N THR A 166 -25.99 9.69 -15.29
CA THR A 166 -26.18 8.84 -14.12
C THR A 166 -24.81 8.35 -13.69
N HIS A 167 -24.40 8.68 -12.47
CA HIS A 167 -23.17 8.19 -11.87
C HIS A 167 -23.40 6.80 -11.29
N LEU A 168 -22.45 5.89 -11.50
CA LEU A 168 -22.45 4.55 -10.92
C LEU A 168 -21.15 4.33 -10.15
N ASN A 169 -21.24 3.64 -9.03
CA ASN A 169 -20.09 3.15 -8.27
C ASN A 169 -20.34 1.70 -7.85
N LEU A 170 -19.42 0.81 -8.22
CA LEU A 170 -19.41 -0.61 -7.86
C LEU A 170 -18.13 -0.92 -7.11
N LYS A 171 -18.27 -1.40 -5.88
CA LYS A 171 -17.16 -1.83 -5.02
C LYS A 171 -17.26 -3.32 -4.73
N VAL A 172 -16.14 -4.01 -4.87
CA VAL A 172 -15.96 -5.38 -4.36
C VAL A 172 -14.74 -5.40 -3.48
N SER A 173 -14.88 -5.88 -2.25
CA SER A 173 -13.79 -5.90 -1.27
C SER A 173 -13.86 -7.10 -0.35
N SER A 174 -12.72 -7.66 0.00
CA SER A 174 -12.61 -8.71 1.00
C SER A 174 -13.06 -8.18 2.36
N GLN A 175 -13.87 -8.97 3.08
CA GLN A 175 -14.13 -8.75 4.50
C GLN A 175 -13.26 -9.64 5.38
N ASN A 176 -12.96 -10.85 4.90
CA ASN A 176 -12.06 -11.84 5.50
C ASN A 176 -11.66 -12.87 4.42
N GLU A 177 -10.83 -13.85 4.79
CA GLU A 177 -10.29 -14.87 3.87
C GLU A 177 -11.36 -15.58 2.99
N ASN A 178 -12.61 -15.68 3.47
CA ASN A 178 -13.67 -16.46 2.81
C ASN A 178 -14.94 -15.65 2.50
N THR A 179 -14.93 -14.32 2.69
CA THR A 179 -16.14 -13.49 2.52
C THR A 179 -15.80 -12.19 1.83
N TRP A 180 -16.56 -11.87 0.78
CA TRP A 180 -16.42 -10.67 -0.03
C TRP A 180 -17.69 -9.84 0.05
N SER A 181 -17.54 -8.53 0.22
CA SER A 181 -18.62 -7.56 0.11
C SER A 181 -18.73 -7.10 -1.34
N VAL A 182 -19.97 -7.00 -1.84
CA VAL A 182 -20.30 -6.42 -3.15
C VAL A 182 -21.29 -5.30 -2.92
N GLN A 183 -20.88 -4.08 -3.23
CA GLN A 183 -21.63 -2.87 -2.92
C GLN A 183 -21.81 -2.02 -4.17
N GLY A 184 -23.00 -1.45 -4.33
CA GLY A 184 -23.35 -0.66 -5.51
C GLY A 184 -24.22 0.54 -5.16
N LYS A 185 -24.01 1.64 -5.87
CA LYS A 185 -24.87 2.82 -5.80
C LYS A 185 -24.89 3.57 -7.11
N ALA A 186 -25.97 4.30 -7.34
CA ALA A 186 -26.17 5.18 -8.47
C ALA A 186 -26.90 6.46 -8.08
N TRP A 187 -26.65 7.55 -8.79
CA TRP A 187 -27.35 8.83 -8.62
C TRP A 187 -27.38 9.63 -9.92
N ASN A 188 -28.45 10.39 -10.12
CA ASN A 188 -28.61 11.24 -11.29
C ASN A 188 -27.78 12.53 -11.15
N GLU A 189 -27.44 13.13 -12.28
CA GLU A 189 -26.81 14.45 -12.38
C GLU A 189 -27.57 15.50 -11.56
N GLY A 190 -26.84 16.25 -10.74
CA GLY A 190 -27.39 17.26 -9.84
C GLY A 190 -27.87 16.71 -8.49
N ALA A 191 -27.98 15.39 -8.31
CA ALA A 191 -28.23 14.79 -7.01
C ALA A 191 -26.93 14.66 -6.19
N ILE A 192 -27.06 14.66 -4.86
CA ILE A 192 -25.95 14.38 -3.94
C ILE A 192 -25.68 12.87 -3.96
N GLU A 193 -24.40 12.48 -4.06
CA GLU A 193 -23.98 11.09 -3.97
C GLU A 193 -24.53 10.44 -2.68
N PRO A 194 -25.20 9.27 -2.77
CA PRO A 194 -25.68 8.55 -1.61
C PRO A 194 -24.53 8.20 -0.65
N LYS A 195 -24.69 8.58 0.62
CA LYS A 195 -23.76 8.21 1.70
C LYS A 195 -23.74 6.70 1.95
N SER A 196 -24.90 6.07 1.90
CA SER A 196 -25.06 4.62 2.07
C SER A 196 -25.05 3.91 0.72
N TRP A 197 -24.52 2.69 0.71
CA TRP A 197 -24.65 1.79 -0.44
C TRP A 197 -26.10 1.33 -0.60
N GLN A 198 -26.66 1.47 -1.80
CA GLN A 198 -28.04 1.07 -2.10
C GLN A 198 -28.15 -0.45 -2.31
N ILE A 199 -27.12 -1.03 -2.91
CA ILE A 199 -26.87 -2.47 -2.98
C ILE A 199 -25.73 -2.78 -2.02
N ASN A 200 -25.92 -3.76 -1.14
CA ASN A 200 -24.89 -4.23 -0.22
C ASN A 200 -25.15 -5.70 0.11
N THR A 201 -24.34 -6.59 -0.45
CA THR A 201 -24.44 -8.04 -0.24
C THR A 201 -23.07 -8.65 0.03
N THR A 202 -23.06 -9.91 0.47
CA THR A 202 -21.83 -10.67 0.67
C THR A 202 -21.85 -11.97 -0.13
N THR A 203 -20.67 -12.45 -0.52
CA THR A 203 -20.51 -13.73 -1.19
C THR A 203 -19.30 -14.47 -0.64
N LYS A 204 -19.40 -15.80 -0.56
CA LYS A 204 -18.29 -16.68 -0.15
C LYS A 204 -17.37 -17.06 -1.31
N LEU A 205 -17.82 -16.85 -2.54
CA LEU A 205 -17.03 -17.17 -3.72
C LEU A 205 -16.15 -15.96 -4.04
N ALA A 206 -14.83 -16.15 -3.95
CA ALA A 206 -13.88 -15.12 -4.31
C ALA A 206 -14.09 -14.63 -5.75
N PRO A 207 -13.90 -13.32 -6.02
CA PRO A 207 -13.90 -12.81 -7.39
C PRO A 207 -12.76 -13.47 -8.17
N THR A 208 -13.05 -13.83 -9.42
CA THR A 208 -12.02 -14.29 -10.35
C THR A 208 -11.11 -13.12 -10.73
N GLN A 209 -9.85 -13.39 -11.09
CA GLN A 209 -9.05 -12.38 -11.76
C GLN A 209 -9.74 -11.96 -13.08
N GLY A 210 -9.82 -10.66 -13.36
CA GLY A 210 -10.37 -10.19 -14.63
C GLY A 210 -10.44 -8.67 -14.79
N LYS A 211 -10.76 -8.23 -16.00
CA LYS A 211 -10.88 -6.82 -16.38
C LYS A 211 -12.16 -6.14 -15.89
N ALA A 212 -12.12 -4.81 -15.85
CA ALA A 212 -13.31 -3.97 -15.72
C ALA A 212 -14.11 -3.96 -17.03
N SER A 213 -15.40 -3.61 -16.96
CA SER A 213 -16.31 -3.65 -18.11
C SER A 213 -17.39 -2.56 -18.10
N LEU A 214 -17.80 -2.15 -19.30
CA LEU A 214 -18.95 -1.29 -19.56
C LEU A 214 -20.03 -2.11 -20.29
N TRP A 215 -21.29 -1.89 -19.95
CA TRP A 215 -22.43 -2.62 -20.50
C TRP A 215 -23.54 -1.68 -20.97
N GLY A 216 -24.22 -2.06 -22.05
CA GLY A 216 -25.31 -1.28 -22.63
C GLY A 216 -26.29 -2.12 -23.44
N GLN A 217 -27.57 -1.80 -23.32
CA GLN A 217 -28.70 -2.36 -24.03
C GLN A 217 -29.53 -1.19 -24.57
N PRO A 218 -29.31 -0.74 -25.80
CA PRO A 218 -29.93 0.46 -26.35
C PRO A 218 -31.38 0.21 -26.80
N TYR A 219 -32.19 -0.50 -26.00
CA TYR A 219 -33.56 -0.90 -26.37
C TYR A 219 -34.53 0.27 -26.59
N SER A 220 -34.17 1.50 -26.20
CA SER A 220 -34.88 2.73 -26.60
C SER A 220 -34.59 3.19 -28.03
N GLY A 221 -33.63 2.57 -28.72
CA GLY A 221 -33.11 3.02 -30.02
C GLY A 221 -32.22 4.27 -29.92
N LYS A 222 -31.88 4.71 -28.71
CA LYS A 222 -31.02 5.86 -28.43
C LYS A 222 -29.63 5.40 -28.03
N ALA A 223 -28.62 6.19 -28.38
CA ALA A 223 -27.24 5.90 -28.04
C ALA A 223 -27.02 5.96 -26.53
N ILE A 224 -26.07 5.16 -26.04
CA ILE A 224 -25.62 5.15 -24.65
C ILE A 224 -24.20 5.71 -24.63
N HIS A 225 -23.97 6.68 -23.75
CA HIS A 225 -22.71 7.38 -23.64
C HIS A 225 -22.05 7.14 -22.30
N TYR A 226 -20.73 7.01 -22.27
CA TYR A 226 -19.92 6.72 -21.10
C TYR A 226 -18.77 7.72 -20.99
N ASP A 227 -18.47 8.15 -19.77
CA ASP A 227 -17.40 9.09 -19.48
C ASP A 227 -16.94 8.95 -18.02
N ASP A 228 -15.85 9.64 -17.65
CA ASP A 228 -15.24 9.63 -16.31
C ASP A 228 -15.03 8.21 -15.74
N VAL A 229 -14.48 7.31 -16.55
CA VAL A 229 -14.20 5.94 -16.11
C VAL A 229 -12.98 5.94 -15.21
N LEU A 230 -13.15 5.42 -14.00
CA LEU A 230 -12.09 5.34 -13.00
C LEU A 230 -12.17 3.99 -12.27
N LEU A 231 -11.09 3.22 -12.39
CA LEU A 231 -10.86 1.98 -11.64
C LEU A 231 -9.80 2.26 -10.58
N GLU A 232 -10.14 1.98 -9.34
CA GLU A 232 -9.29 2.19 -8.19
C GLU A 232 -9.17 0.90 -7.38
N ARG A 233 -8.01 0.73 -6.76
CA ARG A 233 -7.87 -0.16 -5.62
C ARG A 233 -8.21 0.68 -4.38
N PRO A 234 -9.35 0.42 -3.72
CA PRO A 234 -9.67 1.13 -2.50
C PRO A 234 -8.54 0.86 -1.52
N ARG A 235 -8.02 1.92 -0.90
CA ARG A 235 -7.15 1.72 0.26
C ARG A 235 -7.99 0.97 1.28
N SER A 236 -7.54 -0.20 1.68
CA SER A 236 -8.29 -1.09 2.56
C SER A 236 -8.77 -0.25 3.75
N ALA A 237 -10.08 -0.04 3.86
CA ALA A 237 -10.65 0.28 5.16
C ALA A 237 -10.43 -1.02 5.92
N ALA A 238 -9.37 -1.04 6.74
CA ALA A 238 -8.92 -2.20 7.48
C ALA A 238 -10.15 -2.97 7.95
N SER A 239 -10.34 -4.17 7.39
CA SER A 239 -11.27 -5.14 7.98
C SER A 239 -10.92 -5.18 9.45
N GLY A 240 -11.88 -4.81 10.30
CA GLY A 240 -11.62 -4.72 11.74
C GLY A 240 -10.94 -6.01 12.21
N HIS A 241 -9.81 -5.82 12.92
CA HIS A 241 -9.06 -6.82 13.70
C HIS A 241 -8.06 -7.72 12.96
N ALA A 242 -7.30 -7.19 12.00
CA ALA A 242 -5.94 -7.67 11.77
C ALA A 242 -5.03 -6.49 11.42
N ALA A 243 -3.91 -6.34 12.13
CA ALA A 243 -2.91 -5.35 11.75
C ALA A 243 -2.39 -5.64 10.32
N PRO A 244 -2.13 -4.60 9.50
CA PRO A 244 -1.72 -4.77 8.10
C PRO A 244 -0.35 -5.45 7.95
N PHE A 245 0.47 -5.43 8.99
CA PHE A 245 1.78 -6.04 9.05
C PHE A 245 1.73 -7.45 9.66
N GLN A 246 2.72 -8.27 9.33
CA GLN A 246 2.76 -9.69 9.71
C GLN A 246 3.90 -9.97 10.70
N LEU A 247 3.76 -11.02 11.50
CA LEU A 247 4.85 -11.55 12.33
C LEU A 247 5.76 -12.46 11.51
N GLY A 248 7.08 -12.36 11.74
CA GLY A 248 8.08 -13.26 11.19
C GLY A 248 9.17 -13.60 12.20
N ILE A 249 10.08 -14.50 11.79
CA ILE A 249 11.28 -14.84 12.56
C ILE A 249 12.50 -14.41 11.74
N GLN A 250 13.36 -13.58 12.34
CA GLN A 250 14.74 -13.47 11.89
C GLN A 250 15.46 -14.74 12.36
N THR A 251 15.83 -15.61 11.44
CA THR A 251 16.46 -16.89 11.76
C THR A 251 17.83 -16.78 12.45
N TRP A 252 18.44 -15.59 12.55
CA TRP A 252 19.53 -15.29 13.48
C TRP A 252 19.18 -15.56 14.95
N THR A 253 17.91 -15.41 15.34
CA THR A 253 17.39 -15.87 16.63
C THR A 253 17.61 -17.37 16.83
N LEU A 254 17.59 -18.13 15.74
CA LEU A 254 17.72 -19.58 15.69
C LEU A 254 19.12 -20.02 15.21
N ARG A 255 20.12 -19.14 15.26
CA ARG A 255 21.49 -19.39 14.73
C ARG A 255 22.20 -20.64 15.25
N ASN A 256 21.73 -21.24 16.34
CA ASN A 256 22.27 -22.49 16.88
C ASN A 256 21.63 -23.74 16.25
N LEU A 257 20.54 -23.59 15.51
CA LEU A 257 19.86 -24.66 14.78
C LEU A 257 20.42 -24.81 13.37
N ASP A 258 20.19 -25.96 12.74
CA ASP A 258 20.36 -26.15 11.30
C ASP A 258 19.05 -25.83 10.55
N PHE A 259 19.07 -25.95 9.22
CA PHE A 259 17.93 -25.61 8.38
C PHE A 259 16.67 -26.43 8.71
N ASP A 260 16.78 -27.75 8.87
CA ASP A 260 15.63 -28.62 9.12
C ASP A 260 15.03 -28.38 10.51
N ALA A 261 15.89 -28.11 11.50
CA ALA A 261 15.45 -27.71 12.83
C ALA A 261 14.77 -26.33 12.81
N VAL A 262 15.23 -25.38 12.00
CA VAL A 262 14.54 -24.08 11.79
C VAL A 262 13.15 -24.27 11.18
N VAL A 263 13.02 -25.13 10.16
CA VAL A 263 11.72 -25.45 9.54
C VAL A 263 10.77 -26.06 10.57
N SER A 264 11.25 -27.05 11.32
CA SER A 264 10.46 -27.70 12.38
C SER A 264 10.05 -26.72 13.48
N PHE A 265 10.96 -25.83 13.87
CA PHE A 265 10.71 -24.79 14.86
C PHE A 265 9.65 -23.79 14.39
N ALA A 266 9.77 -23.28 13.16
CA ALA A 266 8.81 -22.34 12.58
C ALA A 266 7.40 -22.92 12.51
N LYS A 267 7.27 -24.19 12.08
CA LYS A 267 6.00 -24.93 12.07
C LYS A 267 5.42 -25.08 13.47
N LYS A 268 6.23 -25.49 14.45
CA LYS A 268 5.81 -25.67 15.84
C LYS A 268 5.20 -24.39 16.41
N HIS A 269 5.76 -23.24 16.08
CA HIS A 269 5.28 -21.92 16.55
C HIS A 269 4.23 -21.28 15.65
N GLY A 270 3.93 -21.90 14.49
CA GLY A 270 2.94 -21.42 13.53
C GLY A 270 3.32 -20.10 12.87
N ILE A 271 4.61 -19.79 12.74
CA ILE A 271 5.10 -18.57 12.10
C ILE A 271 5.63 -18.92 10.71
N ARG A 272 4.98 -18.38 9.66
CA ARG A 272 5.26 -18.75 8.27
C ARG A 272 6.34 -17.90 7.60
N ASN A 273 6.56 -16.68 8.09
CA ASN A 273 7.48 -15.71 7.51
C ASN A 273 8.87 -15.86 8.10
N LEU A 274 9.85 -16.27 7.29
CA LEU A 274 11.25 -16.38 7.69
C LEU A 274 12.10 -15.34 6.97
N GLN A 275 12.85 -14.55 7.74
CA GLN A 275 14.02 -13.85 7.25
C GLN A 275 15.23 -14.77 7.44
N VAL A 276 15.71 -15.32 6.33
CA VAL A 276 16.75 -16.34 6.33
C VAL A 276 18.15 -15.72 6.32
N ILE A 277 19.07 -16.31 7.09
CA ILE A 277 20.51 -15.99 7.09
C ILE A 277 21.29 -17.03 6.28
N GLY A 278 22.53 -16.69 5.90
CA GLY A 278 23.41 -17.55 5.10
C GLY A 278 23.64 -18.94 5.67
N LYS A 279 23.66 -19.10 7.00
CA LYS A 279 23.79 -20.43 7.64
C LYS A 279 22.65 -21.38 7.25
N HIS A 280 21.44 -20.87 7.10
CA HIS A 280 20.26 -21.69 6.82
C HIS A 280 20.06 -21.87 5.32
N ILE A 281 20.23 -20.79 4.54
CA ILE A 281 20.23 -20.84 3.07
C ILE A 281 21.32 -19.89 2.59
N ASP A 282 22.38 -20.42 1.98
CA ASP A 282 23.45 -19.60 1.42
C ASP A 282 23.09 -19.16 -0.01
N PRO A 283 23.00 -17.85 -0.31
CA PRO A 283 22.72 -17.37 -1.67
C PRO A 283 23.82 -17.70 -2.68
N HIS A 284 25.02 -18.09 -2.21
CA HIS A 284 26.15 -18.48 -3.05
C HIS A 284 26.37 -20.00 -3.11
N ALA A 285 25.53 -20.81 -2.44
CA ALA A 285 25.56 -22.26 -2.59
C ALA A 285 25.15 -22.71 -4.00
N ASP A 286 25.32 -24.02 -4.24
CA ASP A 286 24.87 -24.68 -5.45
C ASP A 286 23.35 -24.54 -5.62
N TRP A 287 22.91 -24.29 -6.85
CA TRP A 287 21.49 -24.06 -7.16
C TRP A 287 20.59 -25.25 -6.81
N GLU A 288 21.11 -26.48 -6.87
CA GLU A 288 20.35 -27.67 -6.46
C GLU A 288 20.05 -27.67 -4.97
N GLU A 289 20.98 -27.22 -4.13
CA GLU A 289 20.73 -27.06 -2.69
C GLU A 289 19.67 -25.98 -2.42
N ILE A 290 19.80 -24.82 -3.08
CA ILE A 290 18.85 -23.71 -2.95
C ILE A 290 17.44 -24.16 -3.37
N LYS A 291 17.30 -24.86 -4.50
CA LYS A 291 16.02 -25.42 -4.98
C LYS A 291 15.43 -26.40 -3.98
N ALA A 292 16.25 -27.32 -3.45
CA ALA A 292 15.81 -28.31 -2.47
C ALA A 292 15.29 -27.63 -1.19
N LYS A 293 16.05 -26.68 -0.64
CA LYS A 293 15.64 -25.93 0.56
C LYS A 293 14.38 -25.10 0.32
N LYS A 294 14.25 -24.45 -0.84
CA LYS A 294 13.02 -23.74 -1.21
C LYS A 294 11.81 -24.69 -1.26
N ALA A 295 11.95 -25.85 -1.89
CA ALA A 295 10.88 -26.84 -1.97
C ALA A 295 10.47 -27.36 -0.58
N ILE A 296 11.41 -27.52 0.34
CA ILE A 296 11.13 -27.87 1.75
C ILE A 296 10.32 -26.76 2.41
N LEU A 297 10.69 -25.48 2.25
CA LEU A 297 9.91 -24.37 2.79
C LEU A 297 8.47 -24.37 2.24
N ASP A 298 8.33 -24.45 0.91
CA ASP A 298 7.04 -24.42 0.22
C ASP A 298 6.12 -25.57 0.68
N THR A 299 6.65 -26.79 0.76
CA THR A 299 5.91 -27.99 1.22
C THR A 299 5.42 -27.85 2.66
N ASN A 300 6.15 -27.09 3.48
CA ASN A 300 5.81 -26.86 4.88
C ASN A 300 4.97 -25.59 5.11
N GLY A 301 4.54 -24.91 4.04
CA GLY A 301 3.77 -23.67 4.13
C GLY A 301 4.56 -22.51 4.74
N LEU A 302 5.89 -22.57 4.64
CA LEU A 302 6.81 -21.53 5.08
C LEU A 302 7.33 -20.76 3.86
N ARG A 303 7.77 -19.52 4.06
CA ARG A 303 8.45 -18.76 3.01
C ARG A 303 9.65 -18.00 3.54
N ALA A 304 10.72 -17.99 2.76
CA ALA A 304 11.80 -17.02 2.89
C ALA A 304 11.33 -15.71 2.26
N TYR A 305 10.71 -14.82 3.04
CA TYR A 305 10.13 -13.58 2.50
C TYR A 305 11.20 -12.51 2.21
N THR A 306 12.32 -12.59 2.92
CA THR A 306 13.51 -11.75 2.79
C THR A 306 14.76 -12.56 3.15
N PHE A 307 15.92 -12.03 2.81
CA PHE A 307 17.23 -12.57 3.16
C PHE A 307 18.10 -11.49 3.78
N GLY A 308 18.82 -11.85 4.84
CA GLY A 308 19.90 -11.04 5.39
C GLY A 308 20.03 -11.09 6.91
N VAL A 309 20.96 -10.34 7.49
CA VAL A 309 21.76 -9.29 6.84
C VAL A 309 22.79 -9.86 5.86
N ALA A 310 22.68 -9.47 4.59
CA ALA A 310 23.50 -9.98 3.51
C ALA A 310 24.87 -9.29 3.45
N GLY A 311 25.92 -10.08 3.25
CA GLY A 311 27.22 -9.56 2.85
C GLY A 311 27.12 -8.92 1.46
N THR A 312 27.83 -7.81 1.27
CA THR A 312 27.94 -7.11 -0.02
C THR A 312 29.40 -6.77 -0.29
N SER A 313 29.73 -6.57 -1.56
CA SER A 313 31.10 -6.40 -2.04
C SER A 313 31.21 -5.26 -3.06
N MET A 314 32.43 -4.78 -3.31
CA MET A 314 32.72 -3.92 -4.46
C MET A 314 32.62 -4.68 -5.78
N ASP A 315 32.71 -6.01 -5.75
CA ASP A 315 32.47 -6.85 -6.92
C ASP A 315 30.96 -6.88 -7.27
N HIS A 316 30.64 -6.33 -8.45
CA HIS A 316 29.28 -6.26 -8.96
C HIS A 316 28.69 -7.65 -9.29
N ALA A 317 29.51 -8.62 -9.68
CA ALA A 317 29.05 -9.98 -9.96
C ALA A 317 28.64 -10.70 -8.67
N PHE A 318 29.43 -10.53 -7.60
CA PHE A 318 29.09 -11.02 -6.26
C PHE A 318 27.72 -10.50 -5.81
N ASN A 319 27.48 -9.18 -5.92
CA ASN A 319 26.20 -8.61 -5.54
C ASN A 319 25.06 -9.10 -6.45
N ARG A 320 25.29 -9.28 -7.76
CA ARG A 320 24.24 -9.77 -8.67
C ARG A 320 23.75 -11.16 -8.30
N ARG A 321 24.65 -12.06 -7.90
CA ARG A 321 24.31 -13.42 -7.46
C ARG A 321 23.25 -13.39 -6.35
N LEU A 322 23.35 -12.44 -5.43
CA LEU A 322 22.37 -12.24 -4.34
C LEU A 322 20.99 -11.85 -4.87
N PHE A 323 20.91 -11.00 -5.91
CA PHE A 323 19.64 -10.61 -6.54
C PHE A 323 19.02 -11.73 -7.38
N GLU A 324 19.85 -12.54 -8.06
CA GLU A 324 19.38 -13.73 -8.77
C GLU A 324 18.78 -14.75 -7.79
N PHE A 325 19.45 -14.98 -6.67
CA PHE A 325 18.93 -15.78 -5.56
C PHE A 325 17.59 -15.22 -5.06
N ALA A 326 17.53 -13.91 -4.77
CA ALA A 326 16.31 -13.28 -4.28
C ALA A 326 15.15 -13.44 -5.26
N LYS A 327 15.40 -13.22 -6.56
CA LYS A 327 14.40 -13.43 -7.62
C LYS A 327 13.90 -14.87 -7.66
N PHE A 328 14.80 -15.86 -7.56
CA PHE A 328 14.42 -17.27 -7.54
C PHE A 328 13.58 -17.64 -6.30
N MET A 329 13.92 -17.09 -5.13
CA MET A 329 13.18 -17.33 -3.89
C MET A 329 11.85 -16.58 -3.82
N GLY A 330 11.58 -15.65 -4.75
CA GLY A 330 10.40 -14.77 -4.73
C GLY A 330 10.52 -13.61 -3.73
N ILE A 331 11.74 -13.30 -3.29
CA ILE A 331 12.05 -12.22 -2.34
C ILE A 331 11.90 -10.86 -3.03
N LYS A 332 11.30 -9.90 -2.32
CA LYS A 332 11.05 -8.52 -2.80
C LYS A 332 11.88 -7.45 -2.10
N VAL A 333 12.48 -7.78 -0.97
CA VAL A 333 13.36 -6.91 -0.19
C VAL A 333 14.56 -7.74 0.25
N ILE A 334 15.77 -7.21 0.14
CA ILE A 334 16.99 -7.84 0.66
C ILE A 334 17.57 -6.96 1.77
N ILE A 335 17.88 -7.53 2.93
CA ILE A 335 18.46 -6.78 4.04
C ILE A 335 19.98 -6.74 3.85
N VAL A 336 20.57 -5.55 3.84
CA VAL A 336 22.01 -5.34 3.58
C VAL A 336 22.63 -4.43 4.63
N GLU A 337 23.93 -4.57 4.85
CA GLU A 337 24.74 -3.63 5.63
C GLU A 337 26.08 -3.41 4.91
N PRO A 338 26.13 -2.58 3.86
CA PRO A 338 27.35 -2.37 3.09
C PRO A 338 28.48 -1.81 3.93
N ARG A 339 29.67 -2.41 3.85
CA ARG A 339 30.83 -1.95 4.65
C ARG A 339 31.50 -0.69 4.07
N ASP A 340 31.13 -0.32 2.85
CA ASP A 340 31.62 0.85 2.15
C ASP A 340 30.45 1.50 1.38
N PHE A 341 30.36 2.82 1.40
CA PHE A 341 29.30 3.55 0.70
C PHE A 341 29.41 3.47 -0.83
N ALA A 342 30.59 3.20 -1.38
CA ALA A 342 30.77 3.02 -2.83
C ALA A 342 30.05 1.76 -3.36
N ILE A 343 29.76 0.79 -2.48
CA ILE A 343 29.00 -0.43 -2.85
C ILE A 343 27.58 -0.08 -3.30
N PHE A 344 27.00 1.02 -2.81
CA PHE A 344 25.65 1.40 -3.19
C PHE A 344 25.50 1.68 -4.68
N ASP A 345 26.54 2.11 -5.40
CA ASP A 345 26.47 2.33 -6.85
C ASP A 345 26.23 1.01 -7.61
N SER A 346 26.79 -0.08 -7.09
CA SER A 346 26.57 -1.43 -7.58
C SER A 346 25.17 -1.92 -7.23
N LEU A 347 24.72 -1.70 -5.99
CA LEU A 347 23.40 -2.11 -5.53
C LEU A 347 22.26 -1.33 -6.20
N GLU A 348 22.44 -0.04 -6.48
CA GLU A 348 21.43 0.82 -7.09
C GLU A 348 21.11 0.37 -8.53
N LYS A 349 22.13 -0.02 -9.30
CA LYS A 349 21.94 -0.65 -10.61
C LYS A 349 21.15 -1.96 -10.50
N LEU A 350 21.39 -2.75 -9.45
CA LEU A 350 20.73 -4.05 -9.26
C LEU A 350 19.28 -3.91 -8.79
N VAL A 351 18.96 -2.98 -7.89
CA VAL A 351 17.55 -2.72 -7.52
C VAL A 351 16.76 -2.24 -8.74
N GLN A 352 17.40 -1.47 -9.62
CA GLN A 352 16.84 -1.02 -10.89
C GLN A 352 16.54 -2.16 -11.86
N GLU A 353 17.53 -3.00 -12.10
CA GLU A 353 17.45 -4.12 -13.04
C GLU A 353 16.48 -5.21 -12.60
N PHE A 354 16.48 -5.58 -11.31
CA PHE A 354 15.70 -6.71 -10.81
C PHE A 354 14.33 -6.34 -10.27
N ASP A 355 14.08 -5.05 -10.04
CA ASP A 355 12.90 -4.54 -9.31
C ASP A 355 12.72 -5.24 -7.95
N ILE A 356 13.83 -5.35 -7.21
CA ILE A 356 13.90 -5.89 -5.85
C ILE A 356 14.47 -4.81 -4.96
N ARG A 357 13.80 -4.50 -3.86
CA ARG A 357 14.25 -3.47 -2.92
C ARG A 357 15.44 -3.95 -2.10
N ILE A 358 16.23 -3.03 -1.60
CA ILE A 358 17.16 -3.30 -0.49
C ILE A 358 16.78 -2.47 0.73
N ALA A 359 17.08 -3.00 1.90
CA ALA A 359 16.82 -2.36 3.18
C ALA A 359 18.12 -2.35 4.00
N ILE A 360 18.61 -1.16 4.32
CA ILE A 360 19.83 -0.97 5.12
C ILE A 360 19.49 -1.31 6.58
N HIS A 361 20.17 -2.30 7.15
CA HIS A 361 20.03 -2.64 8.58
C HIS A 361 20.81 -1.66 9.44
N ASN A 362 20.14 -1.03 10.42
CA ASN A 362 20.81 -0.17 11.39
C ASN A 362 21.32 -0.98 12.59
N HIS A 363 22.56 -0.73 13.01
CA HIS A 363 23.21 -1.57 14.03
C HIS A 363 24.07 -0.78 15.03
N GLY A 364 23.46 -0.12 16.01
CA GLY A 364 24.17 0.54 17.14
C GLY A 364 25.11 1.68 16.74
N LEU A 365 25.35 2.65 17.63
CA LEU A 365 26.05 3.91 17.29
C LEU A 365 27.49 3.76 16.78
N THR A 366 28.13 2.60 16.95
CA THR A 366 29.49 2.33 16.47
C THR A 366 29.54 1.80 15.03
N SER A 367 28.42 1.42 14.43
CA SER A 367 28.38 1.04 13.00
C SER A 367 28.17 2.25 12.09
N LEU A 368 28.42 2.06 10.79
CA LEU A 368 28.19 3.09 9.76
C LEU A 368 26.72 3.53 9.68
N TYR A 369 25.79 2.66 10.05
CA TYR A 369 24.34 2.88 9.94
C TYR A 369 23.65 2.99 11.29
N GLY A 370 24.42 3.09 12.37
CA GLY A 370 23.91 3.19 13.74
C GLY A 370 23.07 4.42 14.02
N ASN A 371 23.45 5.54 13.41
CA ASN A 371 22.72 6.79 13.55
C ASN A 371 21.66 6.90 12.44
N PRO A 372 20.35 6.96 12.79
CA PRO A 372 19.28 7.00 11.79
C PRO A 372 19.31 8.27 10.92
N ILE A 373 19.94 9.35 11.38
CA ILE A 373 20.12 10.57 10.57
C ILE A 373 21.10 10.30 9.43
N VAL A 374 22.17 9.53 9.67
CA VAL A 374 23.13 9.15 8.63
C VAL A 374 22.44 8.31 7.56
N VAL A 375 21.69 7.28 7.97
CA VAL A 375 20.93 6.43 7.05
C VAL A 375 19.94 7.27 6.23
N ARG A 376 19.21 8.19 6.85
CA ARG A 376 18.28 9.10 6.15
C ARG A 376 18.99 9.95 5.11
N ASN A 377 20.15 10.51 5.44
CA ASN A 377 20.94 11.33 4.52
C ASN A 377 21.49 10.51 3.34
N ILE A 378 21.78 9.23 3.54
CA ILE A 378 22.19 8.32 2.46
C ILE A 378 21.01 8.04 1.52
N ILE A 379 19.87 7.61 2.05
CA ILE A 379 18.75 7.13 1.21
C ILE A 379 17.97 8.24 0.51
N GLN A 380 18.02 9.49 0.99
CA GLN A 380 17.27 10.59 0.37
C GLN A 380 17.77 10.96 -1.04
N HIS A 381 19.01 10.59 -1.37
CA HIS A 381 19.64 10.86 -2.67
C HIS A 381 19.76 9.61 -3.55
N ARG A 382 19.13 8.51 -3.15
CA ARG A 382 19.21 7.21 -3.82
C ARG A 382 17.86 6.76 -4.36
N ASP A 383 17.88 5.77 -5.23
CA ASP A 383 16.70 5.15 -5.84
C ASP A 383 15.62 4.80 -4.79
N GLU A 384 14.35 4.96 -5.18
CA GLU A 384 13.20 4.77 -4.30
C GLU A 384 13.03 3.32 -3.78
N ARG A 385 13.83 2.37 -4.27
CA ARG A 385 13.90 0.99 -3.78
C ARG A 385 14.98 0.73 -2.72
N ILE A 386 15.77 1.75 -2.37
CA ILE A 386 16.79 1.69 -1.30
C ILE A 386 16.26 2.30 -0.01
N GLY A 387 15.90 1.45 0.96
CA GLY A 387 15.27 1.87 2.22
C GLY A 387 15.99 1.32 3.44
N VAL A 388 15.21 1.06 4.49
CA VAL A 388 15.71 0.73 5.84
C VAL A 388 15.05 -0.53 6.36
N CYS A 389 15.86 -1.39 6.97
CA CYS A 389 15.42 -2.42 7.89
C CYS A 389 15.58 -1.86 9.30
N LEU A 390 14.46 -1.47 9.91
CA LEU A 390 14.47 -0.76 11.20
C LEU A 390 14.69 -1.76 12.34
N ASP A 391 15.89 -1.76 12.92
CA ASP A 391 16.17 -2.53 14.12
C ASP A 391 15.75 -1.73 15.36
N VAL A 392 14.61 -2.11 15.94
CA VAL A 392 13.96 -1.40 17.03
C VAL A 392 14.86 -1.34 18.26
N GLY A 393 15.47 -2.46 18.62
CA GLY A 393 16.31 -2.56 19.81
C GLY A 393 17.58 -1.71 19.71
N TRP A 394 18.19 -1.64 18.52
CA TRP A 394 19.36 -0.79 18.31
C TRP A 394 19.03 0.70 18.25
N ILE A 395 17.88 1.09 17.69
CA ILE A 395 17.39 2.47 17.75
C ILE A 395 17.17 2.90 19.21
N THR A 396 16.52 2.06 20.01
CA THR A 396 16.31 2.32 21.44
C THR A 396 17.63 2.41 22.21
N ALA A 397 18.54 1.46 22.02
CA ALA A 397 19.86 1.49 22.68
C ALA A 397 20.71 2.71 22.29
N ALA A 398 20.47 3.28 21.12
CA ALA A 398 21.11 4.51 20.66
C ALA A 398 20.44 5.78 21.23
N GLY A 399 19.42 5.66 22.07
CA GLY A 399 18.72 6.78 22.72
C GLY A 399 17.63 7.42 21.84
N PHE A 400 17.21 6.76 20.76
CA PHE A 400 16.17 7.25 19.86
C PHE A 400 14.84 6.54 20.08
N ASP A 401 13.74 7.22 19.75
CA ASP A 401 12.39 6.64 19.74
C ASP A 401 12.10 6.00 18.37
N ALA A 402 11.88 4.69 18.35
CA ALA A 402 11.65 3.94 17.11
C ALA A 402 10.42 4.40 16.31
N ALA A 403 9.35 4.84 16.97
CA ALA A 403 8.16 5.33 16.30
C ALA A 403 8.42 6.67 15.60
N LYS A 404 9.17 7.57 16.24
CA LYS A 404 9.59 8.85 15.63
C LYS A 404 10.54 8.61 14.46
N ILE A 405 11.52 7.71 14.63
CA ILE A 405 12.46 7.35 13.57
C ILE A 405 11.73 6.73 12.37
N TYR A 406 10.80 5.80 12.61
CA TYR A 406 9.96 5.21 11.57
C TYR A 406 9.24 6.28 10.74
N ARG A 407 8.53 7.22 11.39
CA ARG A 407 7.83 8.31 10.68
C ARG A 407 8.79 9.21 9.89
N ASN A 408 9.99 9.46 10.42
CA ASN A 408 11.01 10.30 9.79
C ASN A 408 11.60 9.70 8.50
N TYR A 409 11.54 8.38 8.32
CA TYR A 409 11.95 7.71 7.09
C TYR A 409 10.93 7.84 5.94
N LYS A 410 9.75 8.43 6.18
CA LYS A 410 8.77 8.82 5.13
C LYS A 410 8.44 7.70 4.14
N GLY A 411 8.12 6.51 4.63
CA GLY A 411 7.73 5.36 3.80
C GLY A 411 8.91 4.54 3.25
N ARG A 412 10.15 4.84 3.64
CA ARG A 412 11.37 4.10 3.24
C ARG A 412 11.76 2.98 4.21
N VAL A 413 10.88 2.59 5.13
CA VAL A 413 11.08 1.39 5.97
C VAL A 413 10.42 0.22 5.27
N TYR A 414 11.19 -0.83 4.95
CA TYR A 414 10.69 -1.99 4.19
C TYR A 414 10.66 -3.27 5.01
N ASP A 415 11.36 -3.31 6.13
CA ASP A 415 11.38 -4.43 7.06
C ASP A 415 11.69 -3.92 8.48
N ILE A 416 11.32 -4.68 9.50
CA ILE A 416 11.54 -4.32 10.90
C ILE A 416 12.09 -5.53 11.64
N HIS A 417 13.28 -5.40 12.21
CA HIS A 417 13.75 -6.35 13.22
C HIS A 417 13.13 -5.97 14.57
N LEU A 418 12.15 -6.75 14.99
CA LEU A 418 11.46 -6.60 16.26
C LEU A 418 12.33 -7.16 17.39
N LYS A 419 13.06 -6.24 18.03
CA LYS A 419 13.83 -6.46 19.25
C LYS A 419 13.32 -5.54 20.35
N ASP A 420 13.63 -5.91 21.58
CA ASP A 420 13.48 -5.03 22.73
C ASP A 420 14.77 -5.06 23.56
N LYS A 421 15.10 -3.91 24.15
CA LYS A 421 16.31 -3.73 24.97
C LYS A 421 16.00 -2.81 26.14
N THR A 422 16.50 -3.16 27.33
CA THR A 422 16.65 -2.19 28.41
C THR A 422 17.91 -1.37 28.19
N VAL A 423 17.89 -0.10 28.55
CA VAL A 423 19.00 0.83 28.34
C VAL A 423 19.53 1.29 29.69
N GLU A 424 20.79 0.96 29.95
CA GLU A 424 21.50 1.38 31.15
C GLU A 424 22.58 2.39 30.80
N VAL A 425 22.92 3.26 31.76
CA VAL A 425 24.07 4.17 31.64
C VAL A 425 25.23 3.57 32.42
N THR A 426 26.28 3.13 31.70
CA THR A 426 27.51 2.62 32.31
C THR A 426 28.70 3.40 31.76
N ASN A 427 29.57 3.93 32.63
CA ASN A 427 30.75 4.72 32.23
C ASN A 427 30.41 5.85 31.24
N GLN A 428 29.32 6.58 31.50
CA GLN A 428 28.81 7.68 30.65
C GLN A 428 28.41 7.25 29.22
N LYS A 429 28.19 5.96 28.97
CA LYS A 429 27.72 5.41 27.69
C LYS A 429 26.40 4.67 27.89
N LEU A 430 25.53 4.76 26.88
CA LEU A 430 24.32 3.95 26.81
C LEU A 430 24.68 2.51 26.43
N VAL A 431 24.19 1.55 27.22
CA VAL A 431 24.37 0.12 27.00
C VAL A 431 22.99 -0.52 26.88
N GLY A 432 22.71 -1.12 25.72
CA GLY A 432 21.46 -1.84 25.48
C GLY A 432 21.59 -3.32 25.83
N ILE A 433 20.77 -3.81 26.76
CA ILE A 433 20.71 -5.21 27.18
C ILE A 433 19.46 -5.84 26.56
N SER A 434 19.61 -6.98 25.87
CA SER A 434 18.46 -7.67 25.25
C SER A 434 17.41 -8.08 26.26
N ALA A 435 16.15 -7.73 25.97
CA ALA A 435 14.98 -8.09 26.76
C ALA A 435 14.03 -8.98 25.95
N HIS A 436 13.07 -9.61 26.64
CA HIS A 436 11.88 -10.14 25.96
C HIS A 436 11.08 -8.98 25.35
N ILE A 437 10.41 -9.23 24.22
CA ILE A 437 9.62 -8.22 23.55
C ILE A 437 8.51 -7.70 24.47
N GLY A 438 8.44 -6.39 24.68
CA GLY A 438 7.49 -5.73 25.57
C GLY A 438 7.94 -5.65 27.03
N LYS A 439 9.20 -6.01 27.32
CA LYS A 439 9.80 -5.95 28.67
C LYS A 439 11.01 -5.03 28.75
N GLY A 440 11.43 -4.42 27.65
CA GLY A 440 12.48 -3.41 27.62
C GLY A 440 11.92 -1.99 27.49
N ASP A 441 12.79 -1.08 27.08
CA ASP A 441 12.53 0.36 27.01
C ASP A 441 12.08 0.82 25.61
N ALA A 442 11.95 -0.11 24.65
CA ALA A 442 11.51 0.24 23.31
C ALA A 442 10.04 0.69 23.30
N ASN A 443 9.75 1.82 22.65
CA ASN A 443 8.39 2.31 22.43
C ASN A 443 7.66 1.50 21.33
N ILE A 444 7.45 0.20 21.57
CA ILE A 444 6.85 -0.72 20.59
C ILE A 444 5.37 -0.37 20.35
N LYS A 445 4.64 0.06 21.39
CA LYS A 445 3.24 0.50 21.24
C LYS A 445 3.13 1.69 20.29
N GLY A 446 3.92 2.74 20.53
CA GLY A 446 3.96 3.91 19.64
C GLY A 446 4.45 3.57 18.24
N LEU A 447 5.34 2.57 18.10
CA LEU A 447 5.74 2.05 16.80
C LEU A 447 4.55 1.41 16.09
N VAL A 448 3.83 0.48 16.73
CA VAL A 448 2.63 -0.17 16.17
C VAL A 448 1.56 0.84 15.76
N GLU A 449 1.33 1.88 16.56
CA GLU A 449 0.46 3.00 16.18
C GLU A 449 0.93 3.64 14.87
N ALA A 450 2.23 3.98 14.77
CA ALA A 450 2.81 4.55 13.55
C ALA A 450 2.71 3.61 12.33
N LEU A 451 2.90 2.30 12.53
CA LEU A 451 2.75 1.29 11.46
C LEU A 451 1.31 1.23 10.98
N THR A 452 0.35 1.25 11.91
CA THR A 452 -1.09 1.24 11.60
C THR A 452 -1.51 2.52 10.89
N GLU A 453 -1.10 3.69 11.37
CA GLU A 453 -1.35 5.01 10.76
C GLU A 453 -0.88 5.05 9.30
N THR A 454 0.25 4.40 8.99
CA THR A 454 0.86 4.42 7.67
C THR A 454 0.45 3.24 6.79
N ASN A 455 -0.35 2.31 7.32
CA ASN A 455 -0.72 1.04 6.68
C ASN A 455 0.50 0.24 6.21
N PHE A 456 1.50 0.12 7.09
CA PHE A 456 2.66 -0.72 6.84
C PHE A 456 2.22 -2.17 6.67
N ASP A 457 2.56 -2.77 5.53
CA ASP A 457 2.18 -4.14 5.13
C ASP A 457 3.35 -5.13 5.20
N GLY A 458 4.49 -4.70 5.76
CA GLY A 458 5.70 -5.51 5.89
C GLY A 458 5.68 -6.49 7.06
N VAL A 459 6.85 -7.03 7.38
CA VAL A 459 7.02 -8.05 8.42
C VAL A 459 7.78 -7.47 9.62
N LEU A 460 7.34 -7.84 10.82
CA LEU A 460 8.06 -7.63 12.08
C LEU A 460 8.79 -8.93 12.39
N ALA A 461 10.07 -9.00 12.01
CA ALA A 461 10.92 -10.17 12.21
C ALA A 461 11.46 -10.19 13.64
N VAL A 462 10.99 -11.14 14.46
CA VAL A 462 11.48 -11.30 15.83
C VAL A 462 12.95 -11.69 15.79
N GLU A 463 13.80 -10.84 16.39
CA GLU A 463 15.24 -11.03 16.44
C GLU A 463 15.77 -10.94 17.88
N THR A 464 16.85 -11.67 18.18
CA THR A 464 17.62 -11.44 19.41
C THR A 464 19.13 -11.59 19.22
N ASP A 465 19.88 -10.64 19.79
CA ASP A 465 21.34 -10.70 19.89
C ASP A 465 21.79 -11.50 21.11
N SER A 466 20.88 -11.79 22.06
CA SER A 466 21.20 -12.51 23.30
C SER A 466 21.65 -13.94 23.00
N PRO A 467 22.86 -14.34 23.42
CA PRO A 467 23.29 -15.74 23.34
C PRO A 467 22.43 -16.66 24.20
N ILE A 468 21.85 -16.14 25.29
CA ILE A 468 21.00 -16.92 26.20
C ILE A 468 19.68 -17.26 25.49
N PHE A 469 18.99 -16.26 24.93
CA PHE A 469 17.73 -16.49 24.22
C PHE A 469 17.92 -17.36 22.98
N ALA A 470 19.04 -17.20 22.25
CA ALA A 470 19.31 -18.04 21.07
C ALA A 470 19.66 -19.50 21.39
N ARG A 471 20.13 -19.80 22.62
CA ARG A 471 20.30 -21.19 23.07
C ARG A 471 18.98 -21.85 23.43
N GLN A 472 17.99 -21.07 23.87
CA GLN A 472 16.66 -21.54 24.26
C GLN A 472 15.55 -20.66 23.65
N PRO A 473 15.38 -20.68 22.33
CA PRO A 473 14.55 -19.69 21.62
C PRO A 473 13.04 -19.89 21.80
N ASP A 474 12.59 -21.05 22.28
CA ASP A 474 11.17 -21.39 22.42
C ASP A 474 10.39 -20.37 23.26
N ASP A 475 10.92 -20.01 24.43
CA ASP A 475 10.23 -19.08 25.32
C ASP A 475 10.25 -17.64 24.80
N PHE A 476 11.38 -17.24 24.21
CA PHE A 476 11.53 -15.93 23.59
C PHE A 476 10.55 -15.73 22.42
N ILE A 477 10.43 -16.70 21.52
CA ILE A 477 9.51 -16.62 20.38
C ILE A 477 8.06 -16.71 20.83
N ARG A 478 7.72 -17.59 21.78
CA ARG A 478 6.35 -17.72 22.30
C ARG A 478 5.88 -16.43 22.97
N SER A 479 6.72 -15.84 23.82
CA SER A 479 6.40 -14.58 24.50
C SER A 479 6.32 -13.41 23.52
N ALA A 480 7.22 -13.33 22.54
CA ALA A 480 7.16 -12.33 21.47
C ALA A 480 5.88 -12.44 20.64
N LYS A 481 5.47 -13.66 20.27
CA LYS A 481 4.23 -13.92 19.55
C LYS A 481 3.00 -13.49 20.35
N GLY A 482 2.92 -13.87 21.62
CA GLY A 482 1.81 -13.46 22.49
C GLY A 482 1.74 -11.94 22.68
N TYR A 483 2.89 -11.27 22.82
CA TYR A 483 2.93 -9.81 22.88
C TYR A 483 2.48 -9.16 21.56
N TYR A 484 2.97 -9.66 20.42
CA TYR A 484 2.49 -9.23 19.09
C TYR A 484 0.98 -9.38 18.95
N GLU A 485 0.42 -10.53 19.32
CA GLU A 485 -1.03 -10.79 19.27
C GLU A 485 -1.82 -9.79 20.12
N SER A 486 -1.31 -9.43 21.31
CA SER A 486 -1.93 -8.40 22.17
C SER A 486 -1.88 -6.99 21.60
N LEU A 487 -0.98 -6.72 20.65
CA LEU A 487 -0.87 -5.41 19.99
C LEU A 487 -1.77 -5.30 18.77
N VAL A 488 -1.98 -6.40 18.05
CA VAL A 488 -2.74 -6.42 16.79
C VAL A 488 -4.22 -6.81 16.97
N ASN A 489 -4.55 -7.43 18.11
CA ASN A 489 -5.92 -7.74 18.54
C ASN A 489 -6.17 -7.16 19.96
N PRO A 490 -6.16 -5.81 20.12
CA PRO A 490 -6.19 -5.15 21.42
C PRO A 490 -7.53 -5.27 22.17
#